data_AF-A0A8S9KDX7-F1
#
_entry.id   AF-A0A8S9KDX7-F1
#
_cell.length_a   1.000
_cell.length_b   1.000
_cell.length_c   1.000
_cell.angle_alpha   90.00
_cell.angle_beta   90.00
_cell.angle_gamma   90.00
#
_symmetry.space_group_name_H-M   'P 1'
#
loop_
_entity.id
_entity.type
_entity.pdbx_description
1 polymer ?
#
loop_
_entity_poly.entity_id
_entity_poly.type
_entity_poly.pdbx_seq_one_letter_code
_entity_poly.pdbx_strand_id
1 'polypeptide(L)'
;MHFPPDGMQIFDHDDRRFSCGYASGLIYFYGMWTEEKRVPVICNPKTGRSEKFKFIYPESLRELINYKGKLGVIYNDDFTDDAIELRVWVLEDVEKHEWTKYAYTLRGDKLFPHYASEVGVISTGEIMLSMADYTSKQPFYIDYFNPERNTIRRVEIQ
;
A
#
# COMPACT_ATOMS: atom_id res chain seq x y z
N MET A 1 6.55 5.73 -26.15
CA MET A 1 5.63 4.57 -26.12
C MET A 1 4.53 4.99 -25.16
N HIS A 2 3.27 5.04 -25.58
CA HIS A 2 2.20 5.45 -24.66
C HIS A 2 1.74 4.24 -23.84
N PHE A 3 1.81 4.38 -22.52
CA PHE A 3 1.29 3.42 -21.57
C PHE A 3 0.23 4.10 -20.69
N PRO A 4 -0.93 3.46 -20.42
CA PRO A 4 -1.40 2.20 -20.96
C PRO A 4 -2.01 2.34 -22.38
N PRO A 5 -2.14 1.25 -23.16
CA PRO A 5 -2.78 1.25 -24.48
C PRO A 5 -4.27 1.66 -24.42
N ASP A 6 -4.76 2.24 -25.51
CA ASP A 6 -6.17 2.61 -25.67
C ASP A 6 -7.11 1.41 -25.42
N GLY A 7 -8.12 1.61 -24.58
CA GLY A 7 -9.10 0.58 -24.21
C GLY A 7 -8.71 -0.30 -23.03
N MET A 8 -7.55 -0.06 -22.39
CA MET A 8 -7.17 -0.76 -21.17
C MET A 8 -7.92 -0.20 -19.96
N GLN A 9 -8.98 -0.90 -19.53
CA GLN A 9 -9.54 -0.73 -18.19
C GLN A 9 -8.64 -1.46 -17.19
N ILE A 10 -8.01 -0.71 -16.29
CA ILE A 10 -7.39 -1.27 -15.09
C ILE A 10 -8.56 -1.60 -14.16
N PHE A 11 -8.94 -2.88 -14.11
CA PHE A 11 -10.13 -3.34 -13.42
C PHE A 11 -10.05 -3.20 -11.88
N ASP A 12 -11.26 -3.26 -11.33
CA ASP A 12 -11.77 -3.10 -9.98
C ASP A 12 -10.94 -3.71 -8.83
N HIS A 13 -11.01 -2.99 -7.70
CA HIS A 13 -10.31 -3.15 -6.44
C HIS A 13 -10.61 -4.50 -5.72
N ASP A 14 -11.51 -5.31 -6.27
CA ASP A 14 -11.98 -6.58 -5.69
C ASP A 14 -11.14 -7.82 -6.07
N ASP A 15 -10.22 -7.69 -7.03
CA ASP A 15 -9.49 -8.83 -7.58
C ASP A 15 -8.00 -8.86 -7.24
N ARG A 16 -7.67 -8.57 -5.96
CA ARG A 16 -6.37 -8.93 -5.35
C ARG A 16 -6.24 -10.46 -5.17
N ARG A 17 -6.57 -11.25 -6.19
CA ARG A 17 -6.34 -12.69 -6.24
C ARG A 17 -4.83 -12.90 -6.16
N PHE A 18 -4.35 -13.12 -4.94
CA PHE A 18 -2.98 -13.48 -4.59
C PHE A 18 -1.93 -12.36 -4.67
N SER A 19 -2.10 -11.27 -3.90
CA SER A 19 -0.93 -10.47 -3.52
C SER A 19 -0.16 -11.19 -2.41
N CYS A 20 1.11 -11.50 -2.70
CA CYS A 20 2.08 -11.98 -1.73
C CYS A 20 3.32 -11.09 -1.80
N GLY A 21 4.07 -11.00 -0.71
CA GLY A 21 5.34 -10.31 -0.74
C GLY A 21 6.26 -10.75 0.37
N TYR A 22 7.42 -10.10 0.41
CA TYR A 22 8.52 -10.51 1.27
C TYR A 22 9.13 -9.32 1.99
N ALA A 23 9.17 -9.41 3.32
CA ALA A 23 9.78 -8.42 4.19
C ALA A 23 10.36 -9.11 5.43
N SER A 24 11.53 -8.65 5.91
CA SER A 24 12.19 -9.18 7.12
C SER A 24 12.41 -10.69 7.14
N GLY A 25 12.53 -11.36 6.00
CA GLY A 25 12.65 -12.82 5.98
C GLY A 25 11.33 -13.58 6.04
N LEU A 26 10.20 -12.88 6.03
CA LEU A 26 8.85 -13.43 6.09
C LEU A 26 8.16 -13.26 4.74
N ILE A 27 7.31 -14.24 4.40
CA ILE A 27 6.41 -14.18 3.26
C ILE A 27 5.02 -13.84 3.79
N TYR A 28 4.39 -12.81 3.25
CA TYR A 28 3.00 -12.50 3.57
C TYR A 28 2.09 -12.84 2.40
N PHE A 29 0.88 -13.28 2.70
CA PHE A 29 -0.18 -13.55 1.75
C PHE A 29 -1.41 -12.76 2.17
N TYR A 30 -1.96 -11.94 1.29
CA TYR A 30 -3.07 -11.03 1.62
C TYR A 30 -4.43 -11.73 1.73
N GLY A 31 -4.62 -12.82 0.99
CA GLY A 31 -5.92 -13.48 0.86
C GLY A 31 -5.81 -14.99 0.70
N MET A 32 -5.14 -15.67 1.63
CA MET A 32 -5.17 -17.13 1.65
C MET A 32 -6.58 -17.61 1.98
N TRP A 33 -7.11 -18.50 1.15
CA TRP A 33 -8.40 -19.12 1.38
C TRP A 33 -8.34 -20.06 2.57
N THR A 34 -9.24 -19.83 3.52
CA THR A 34 -9.63 -20.82 4.54
C THR A 34 -11.08 -21.23 4.30
N GLU A 35 -11.55 -22.30 4.95
CA GLU A 35 -12.90 -22.85 4.77
C GLU A 35 -14.03 -21.81 4.96
N GLU A 36 -13.79 -20.75 5.72
CA GLU A 36 -14.79 -19.73 6.07
C GLU A 36 -14.62 -18.39 5.33
N LYS A 37 -13.37 -17.99 5.03
CA LYS A 37 -13.05 -16.68 4.42
C LYS A 37 -11.60 -16.58 3.92
N ARG A 38 -11.31 -15.52 3.15
CA ARG A 38 -9.92 -15.09 2.89
C ARG A 38 -9.32 -14.51 4.18
N VAL A 39 -8.15 -14.99 4.57
CA VAL A 39 -7.40 -14.45 5.70
C VAL A 39 -5.99 -14.06 5.25
N PRO A 40 -5.42 -13.00 5.83
CA PRO A 40 -4.01 -12.71 5.66
C PRO A 40 -3.18 -13.71 6.47
N VAL A 41 -2.06 -14.15 5.91
CA VAL A 41 -1.17 -15.11 6.54
C VAL A 41 0.26 -14.63 6.42
N ILE A 42 1.01 -14.70 7.52
CA ILE A 42 2.45 -14.49 7.51
C ILE A 42 3.12 -15.84 7.70
N CYS A 43 4.12 -16.12 6.87
CA CYS A 43 4.87 -17.35 6.82
C CYS A 43 6.36 -17.07 7.04
N ASN A 44 7.01 -17.81 7.92
CA ASN A 44 8.46 -17.86 8.01
C ASN A 44 8.97 -19.05 7.17
N PRO A 45 9.50 -18.82 5.96
CA PRO A 45 9.95 -19.90 5.07
C PRO A 45 11.14 -20.68 5.62
N LYS A 46 11.93 -20.11 6.55
CA LYS A 46 13.07 -20.83 7.17
C LYS A 46 12.62 -21.85 8.19
N THR A 47 11.58 -21.55 8.95
CA THR A 47 11.07 -22.42 10.02
C THR A 47 9.85 -23.24 9.61
N GLY A 48 9.25 -22.93 8.45
CA GLY A 48 7.99 -23.54 7.99
C GLY A 48 6.77 -23.16 8.83
N ARG A 49 6.89 -22.17 9.72
CA ARG A 49 5.79 -21.73 10.60
C ARG A 49 4.97 -20.66 9.89
N SER A 50 3.66 -20.70 10.10
CA SER A 50 2.74 -19.68 9.62
C SER A 50 1.77 -19.26 10.71
N GLU A 51 1.29 -18.03 10.61
CA GLU A 51 0.30 -17.47 11.52
C GLU A 51 -0.79 -16.74 10.74
N LYS A 52 -2.05 -16.97 11.13
CA LYS A 52 -3.18 -16.19 10.63
C LYS A 52 -3.06 -14.80 11.21
N PHE A 53 -2.79 -13.83 10.34
CA PHE A 53 -2.62 -12.46 10.78
C PHE A 53 -4.00 -11.81 10.94
N LYS A 54 -4.38 -11.47 12.16
CA LYS A 54 -5.59 -10.67 12.41
C LYS A 54 -5.22 -9.21 12.28
N PHE A 55 -5.60 -8.56 11.17
CA PHE A 55 -5.53 -7.11 11.12
C PHE A 55 -6.45 -6.52 12.19
N ILE A 56 -5.92 -5.58 12.96
CA ILE A 56 -6.67 -4.88 14.00
C ILE A 56 -7.79 -4.01 13.38
N TYR A 57 -7.71 -3.70 12.07
CA TYR A 57 -8.77 -3.01 11.33
C TYR A 57 -9.00 -3.64 9.95
N PRO A 58 -10.16 -4.30 9.74
CA PRO A 58 -10.50 -4.95 8.47
C PRO A 58 -11.08 -4.02 7.40
N GLU A 59 -11.38 -2.75 7.70
CA GLU A 59 -12.23 -1.93 6.82
C GLU A 59 -11.48 -1.03 5.82
N SER A 60 -10.18 -0.79 5.99
CA SER A 60 -9.45 0.16 5.11
C SER A 60 -8.00 -0.24 4.77
N LEU A 61 -7.63 -1.50 5.01
CA LEU A 61 -6.30 -2.01 4.65
C LEU A 61 -6.05 -1.85 3.15
N ARG A 62 -5.21 -0.89 2.76
CA ARG A 62 -4.93 -0.64 1.35
C ARG A 62 -3.77 -1.47 0.86
N GLU A 63 -2.64 -1.57 1.56
CA GLU A 63 -1.51 -2.38 1.05
C GLU A 63 -0.54 -2.88 2.13
N LEU A 64 0.04 -4.05 1.89
CA LEU A 64 1.20 -4.56 2.64
C LEU A 64 2.47 -4.18 1.89
N ILE A 65 3.39 -3.51 2.59
CA ILE A 65 4.62 -2.96 2.04
C ILE A 65 5.85 -3.52 2.74
N ASN A 66 6.99 -3.50 2.05
CA ASN A 66 8.29 -3.62 2.69
C ASN A 66 8.80 -2.21 3.01
N TYR A 67 8.65 -1.78 4.26
CA TYR A 67 9.09 -0.47 4.70
C TYR A 67 10.44 -0.59 5.41
N LYS A 68 11.51 -0.17 4.74
CA LYS A 68 12.89 -0.18 5.28
C LYS A 68 13.30 -1.55 5.84
N GLY A 69 12.94 -2.63 5.14
CA GLY A 69 13.26 -4.01 5.53
C GLY A 69 12.30 -4.61 6.54
N LYS A 70 11.29 -3.86 7.00
CA LYS A 70 10.22 -4.31 7.92
C LYS A 70 8.90 -4.49 7.20
N LEU A 71 8.07 -5.40 7.71
CA LEU A 71 6.70 -5.53 7.23
C LEU A 71 5.92 -4.28 7.65
N GLY A 72 5.42 -3.54 6.67
CA GLY A 72 4.61 -2.37 6.88
C GLY A 72 3.22 -2.53 6.27
N VAL A 73 2.31 -1.69 6.74
CA VAL A 73 0.94 -1.61 6.27
C VAL A 73 0.62 -0.15 5.99
N ILE A 74 0.00 0.12 4.84
CA ILE A 74 -0.53 1.44 4.50
C ILE A 74 -2.05 1.45 4.59
N TYR A 75 -2.57 2.53 5.17
CA TYR A 75 -3.97 2.93 5.15
C TYR A 75 -4.06 4.38 4.69
N ASN A 76 -5.12 4.71 3.96
CA ASN A 76 -5.50 6.07 3.64
C ASN A 76 -6.96 6.27 4.07
N ASP A 77 -7.20 7.21 4.98
CA ASP A 77 -8.55 7.68 5.32
C ASP A 77 -8.81 8.99 4.55
N ASP A 78 -9.86 9.00 3.74
CA ASP A 78 -10.34 10.20 3.04
C ASP A 78 -11.06 11.09 4.06
N PHE A 79 -10.41 12.14 4.54
CA PHE A 79 -11.00 13.06 5.53
C PHE A 79 -11.88 14.13 4.87
N THR A 80 -11.44 14.72 3.75
CA THR A 80 -12.07 15.84 3.02
C THR A 80 -11.54 15.94 1.57
N ASP A 81 -12.20 16.71 0.69
CA ASP A 81 -11.83 16.93 -0.73
C ASP A 81 -10.38 17.48 -0.96
N ASP A 82 -9.67 17.92 0.09
CA ASP A 82 -8.38 18.61 0.00
C ASP A 82 -7.24 17.98 0.82
N ALA A 83 -7.50 16.91 1.58
CA ALA A 83 -6.49 16.27 2.42
C ALA A 83 -6.68 14.76 2.58
N ILE A 84 -5.59 14.02 2.40
CA ILE A 84 -5.50 12.57 2.62
C ILE A 84 -4.70 12.34 3.90
N GLU A 85 -5.21 11.52 4.82
CA GLU A 85 -4.41 11.03 5.94
C GLU A 85 -3.79 9.67 5.60
N LEU A 86 -2.49 9.67 5.32
CA LEU A 86 -1.69 8.47 5.10
C LEU A 86 -1.20 7.93 6.44
N ARG A 87 -1.65 6.73 6.80
CA ARG A 87 -1.17 6.00 7.97
C ARG A 87 -0.26 4.86 7.55
N VAL A 88 0.92 4.81 8.14
CA VAL A 88 1.90 3.74 7.92
C VAL A 88 2.12 3.01 9.24
N TRP A 89 1.84 1.72 9.30
CA TRP A 89 2.09 0.90 10.47
C TRP A 89 3.23 -0.06 10.17
N VAL A 90 4.20 -0.17 11.07
CA VAL A 90 5.38 -1.02 10.90
C VAL A 90 5.38 -2.07 11.99
N LEU A 91 5.47 -3.33 11.59
CA LEU A 91 5.58 -4.45 12.53
C LEU A 91 6.98 -4.49 13.10
N GLU A 92 7.09 -4.26 14.41
CA GLU A 92 8.36 -4.27 15.14
C GLU A 92 8.69 -5.66 15.65
N ASP A 93 7.68 -6.35 16.19
CA ASP A 93 7.80 -7.70 16.75
C ASP A 93 6.59 -8.54 16.33
N VAL A 94 6.85 -9.59 15.56
CA VAL A 94 5.82 -10.51 15.05
C VAL A 94 5.20 -11.32 16.17
N GLU A 95 6.02 -11.81 17.11
CA GLU A 95 5.56 -12.72 18.18
C GLU A 95 4.69 -11.94 19.18
N LYS A 96 5.13 -10.73 19.55
CA LYS A 96 4.39 -9.85 20.47
C LYS A 96 3.29 -9.05 19.79
N HIS A 97 3.18 -9.10 18.46
CA HIS A 97 2.25 -8.29 17.68
C HIS A 97 2.40 -6.77 17.94
N GLU A 98 3.65 -6.30 18.06
CA GLU A 98 3.96 -4.89 18.35
C GLU A 98 4.06 -4.07 17.06
N TRP A 99 3.33 -2.95 17.01
CA TRP A 99 3.24 -2.07 15.84
C TRP A 99 3.64 -0.64 16.19
N THR A 100 4.54 -0.06 15.41
CA THR A 100 4.76 1.39 15.39
C THR A 100 3.81 2.02 14.38
N LYS A 101 3.11 3.09 14.76
CA LYS A 101 2.13 3.77 13.91
C LYS A 101 2.60 5.17 13.58
N TYR A 102 2.55 5.51 12.30
CA TYR A 102 2.82 6.83 11.76
C TYR A 102 1.56 7.34 11.05
N ALA A 103 1.27 8.63 11.19
CA ALA A 103 0.19 9.30 10.50
C ALA A 103 0.71 10.59 9.87
N TYR A 104 0.36 10.79 8.61
CA TYR A 104 0.82 11.90 7.79
C TYR A 104 -0.37 12.54 7.12
N THR A 105 -0.60 13.83 7.39
CA THR A 105 -1.59 14.61 6.65
C THR A 105 -0.94 15.13 5.38
N LEU A 106 -1.31 14.56 4.25
CA LEU A 106 -0.91 15.04 2.94
C LEU A 106 -1.90 16.11 2.51
N ARG A 107 -1.42 17.35 2.35
CA ARG A 107 -2.20 18.49 1.87
C ARG A 107 -1.59 19.03 0.58
N GLY A 108 -2.41 19.41 -0.37
CA GLY A 108 -1.92 20.17 -1.51
C GLY A 108 -2.87 20.23 -2.71
N ASP A 109 -2.70 21.30 -3.46
CA ASP A 109 -3.12 21.51 -4.85
C ASP A 109 -2.58 20.44 -5.84
N LYS A 110 -1.63 19.63 -5.37
CA LYS A 110 -0.92 18.58 -6.11
C LYS A 110 -1.17 17.18 -5.58
N LEU A 111 -2.26 16.94 -4.84
CA LEU A 111 -2.71 15.57 -4.54
C LEU A 111 -3.83 15.20 -5.50
N PHE A 112 -3.99 13.91 -5.79
CA PHE A 112 -5.17 13.47 -6.54
C PHE A 112 -6.40 13.72 -5.66
N PRO A 113 -7.46 14.38 -6.18
CA PRO A 113 -8.64 14.69 -5.38
C PRO A 113 -9.28 13.44 -4.79
N HIS A 114 -9.21 12.30 -5.47
CA HIS A 114 -9.79 11.07 -4.96
C HIS A 114 -8.95 9.87 -5.42
N TYR A 115 -8.73 8.92 -4.51
CA TYR A 115 -8.19 7.58 -4.77
C TYR A 115 -6.76 7.55 -5.33
N ALA A 116 -5.78 7.45 -4.42
CA ALA A 116 -4.46 6.95 -4.75
C ALA A 116 -4.47 5.41 -4.64
N SER A 117 -3.98 4.71 -5.67
CA SER A 117 -3.62 3.30 -5.57
C SER A 117 -2.14 3.24 -5.18
N GLU A 118 -1.85 2.65 -4.02
CA GLU A 118 -0.48 2.45 -3.57
C GLU A 118 0.21 1.41 -4.46
N VAL A 119 1.49 1.67 -4.76
CA VAL A 119 2.31 0.82 -5.66
C VAL A 119 3.46 0.14 -4.91
N GLY A 120 3.79 0.64 -3.72
CA GLY A 120 4.83 0.10 -2.86
C GLY A 120 5.84 1.13 -2.36
N VAL A 121 7.01 0.64 -1.94
CA VAL A 121 8.09 1.44 -1.34
C VAL A 121 9.36 1.21 -2.15
N ILE A 122 10.03 2.29 -2.52
CA ILE A 122 11.32 2.21 -3.24
C ILE A 122 12.50 2.13 -2.26
N SER A 123 13.69 1.83 -2.78
CA SER A 123 14.91 1.64 -1.97
C SER A 123 15.30 2.83 -1.11
N THR A 124 14.87 4.05 -1.48
CA THR A 124 15.07 5.29 -0.69
C THR A 124 14.15 5.39 0.53
N GLY A 125 13.16 4.51 0.66
CA GLY A 125 12.13 4.56 1.69
C GLY A 125 10.98 5.51 1.37
N GLU A 126 10.95 6.10 0.17
CA GLU A 126 9.80 6.86 -0.32
C GLU A 126 8.65 5.89 -0.65
N ILE A 127 7.43 6.30 -0.32
CA ILE A 127 6.18 5.59 -0.62
C ILE A 127 5.67 6.09 -1.97
N MET A 128 5.41 5.15 -2.89
CA MET A 128 4.84 5.46 -4.20
C MET A 128 3.32 5.37 -4.16
N LEU A 129 2.68 6.46 -4.55
CA LEU A 129 1.24 6.60 -4.68
C LEU A 129 0.93 6.85 -6.15
N SER A 130 0.11 6.00 -6.77
CA SER A 130 -0.34 6.17 -8.15
C SER A 130 -1.78 6.66 -8.22
N MET A 131 -2.15 7.23 -9.36
CA MET A 131 -3.55 7.55 -9.65
C MET A 131 -4.38 6.27 -9.68
N ALA A 132 -5.44 6.18 -8.88
CA ALA A 132 -6.43 5.11 -9.05
C ALA A 132 -7.37 5.42 -10.23
N ASP A 133 -7.79 6.69 -10.37
CA ASP A 133 -8.70 7.12 -11.43
C ASP A 133 -7.92 7.75 -12.60
N TYR A 134 -7.39 6.88 -13.46
CA TYR A 134 -6.76 7.30 -14.72
C TYR A 134 -7.73 7.25 -15.90
N THR A 135 -7.67 8.28 -16.75
CA THR A 135 -8.26 8.25 -18.09
C THR A 135 -7.23 8.74 -19.10
N SER A 136 -7.30 8.27 -20.34
CA SER A 136 -6.37 8.70 -21.42
C SER A 136 -6.47 10.19 -21.79
N LYS A 137 -7.35 10.95 -21.13
CA LYS A 137 -7.53 12.40 -21.33
C LYS A 137 -6.61 13.26 -20.46
N GLN A 138 -5.88 12.66 -19.52
CA GLN A 138 -4.95 13.36 -18.64
C GLN A 138 -3.62 12.59 -18.54
N PRO A 139 -2.50 13.26 -18.26
CA PRO A 139 -1.24 12.56 -18.03
C PRO A 139 -1.33 11.62 -16.83
N PHE A 140 -0.58 10.52 -16.87
CA PHE A 140 -0.45 9.62 -15.73
C PHE A 140 0.66 10.14 -14.81
N TYR A 141 0.38 10.17 -13.50
CA TYR A 141 1.30 10.71 -12.52
C TYR A 141 1.57 9.70 -11.40
N ILE A 142 2.79 9.74 -10.87
CA ILE A 142 3.18 9.04 -9.65
C ILE A 142 3.65 10.06 -8.64
N ASP A 143 3.08 10.00 -7.44
CA ASP A 143 3.52 10.77 -6.29
C ASP A 143 4.49 9.93 -5.44
N TYR A 144 5.65 10.50 -5.12
CA TYR A 144 6.61 9.93 -4.18
C TYR A 144 6.53 10.73 -2.88
N PHE A 145 6.06 10.08 -1.83
CA PHE A 145 6.01 10.64 -0.49
C PHE A 145 7.26 10.23 0.30
N ASN A 146 7.93 11.20 0.90
CA ASN A 146 9.04 10.98 1.82
C ASN A 146 8.54 11.13 3.28
N PRO A 147 8.42 10.03 4.05
CA PRO A 147 7.90 10.07 5.41
C PRO A 147 8.84 10.73 6.43
N GLU A 148 10.14 10.79 6.13
CA GLU A 148 11.13 11.41 7.03
C GLU A 148 11.09 12.95 6.94
N ARG A 149 10.88 13.46 5.73
CA ARG A 149 10.82 14.90 5.45
C ARG A 149 9.39 15.44 5.43
N ASN A 150 8.40 14.54 5.42
CA ASN A 150 7.00 14.86 5.21
C ASN A 150 6.77 15.70 3.95
N THR A 151 7.39 15.29 2.85
CA THR A 151 7.32 15.99 1.56
C THR A 151 6.83 15.07 0.47
N ILE A 152 6.10 15.61 -0.51
CA ILE A 152 5.64 14.88 -1.68
C ILE A 152 6.22 15.49 -2.96
N ARG A 153 6.58 14.64 -3.91
CA ARG A 153 6.96 15.04 -5.27
C ARG A 153 6.13 14.28 -6.30
N ARG A 154 5.64 14.98 -7.30
CA ARG A 154 4.86 14.41 -8.41
C ARG A 154 5.74 14.25 -9.65
N VAL A 155 5.60 13.12 -10.32
CA VAL A 155 6.29 12.82 -11.58
C VAL A 155 5.26 12.42 -12.62
N GLU A 156 5.28 13.08 -13.77
CA GLU A 156 4.50 12.68 -14.95
C GLU A 156 5.20 11.53 -15.68
N ILE A 157 4.43 10.51 -16.09
CA ILE A 157 4.89 9.35 -16.84
C ILE A 157 4.48 9.50 -18.31
N GLN A 158 5.42 9.28 -19.23
CA GLN A 158 5.25 9.42 -20.69
C GLN A 158 5.08 8.09 -21.41
#